data_AF-A0A6N6MMP1-F1
#
_entry.id   AF-A0A6N6MMP1-F1
#
_cell.length_a   1.000
_cell.length_b   1.000
_cell.length_c   1.000
_cell.angle_alpha   90.00
_cell.angle_beta   90.00
_cell.angle_gamma   90.00
#
_symmetry.space_group_name_H-M   'P 1'
#
loop_
_entity.id
_entity.type
_entity.pdbx_description
1 polymer ?
#
loop_
_entity_poly.entity_id
_entity_poly.type
_entity_poly.pdbx_seq_one_letter_code
_entity_poly.pdbx_strand_id
1 'polypeptide(L)'
;MAAYALEGPLWGAGATVSWAVDASIPAAFQPILTAAFADWSAHANITFVQAASASGAAIRFSNGAIDGLDNVLGQTRYTYFGNRFTSADITFDSGEGWHAAAGGIVSNHKASLFLVALHEIGHALGLDHYSGATAVMNPYLSSAVTDLTASDISGIQALYGAPAVASASPAPVPAIPTAAAVPSPTVASAGLHDSFRFFNAATNDHFYTSSVAERDWLINSKIGYVYEGVAWATPDAGPGTIDVFRFFDTAHGTHFYTTGVAERDQIIKTLPSYVYEGVAFEAYASPAAGGPGAVTLERFFNTQSGVHHFAGSAGEADAIRVGAAGAGWVDEGKAFTVHVPSDWLVT
;
A
#
# COMPACT_ATOMS: atom_id res chain seq x y z
N MET A 1 16.69 -13.77 -6.60
CA MET A 1 16.49 -12.38 -7.04
C MET A 1 15.31 -11.87 -6.25
N ALA A 2 15.55 -10.96 -5.29
CA ALA A 2 14.44 -10.32 -4.60
C ALA A 2 13.67 -9.50 -5.63
N ALA A 3 12.42 -9.86 -5.87
CA ALA A 3 11.52 -9.11 -6.73
C ALA A 3 10.92 -7.95 -5.92
N TYR A 4 10.60 -6.84 -6.56
CA TYR A 4 9.74 -5.81 -5.96
C TYR A 4 8.44 -6.46 -5.49
N ALA A 5 7.88 -5.99 -4.37
CA ALA A 5 6.45 -6.08 -4.15
C ALA A 5 5.80 -5.08 -5.14
N LEU A 6 5.56 -5.56 -6.34
CA LEU A 6 4.77 -4.86 -7.35
C LEU A 6 3.32 -5.15 -7.00
N GLU A 7 2.44 -4.17 -7.23
CA GLU A 7 0.96 -4.28 -7.13
C GLU A 7 0.31 -3.42 -6.04
N GLY A 8 0.90 -2.26 -5.71
CA GLY A 8 0.07 -1.12 -5.28
C GLY A 8 -0.93 -0.71 -6.37
N PRO A 9 -1.98 0.08 -6.04
CA PRO A 9 -2.91 0.63 -7.02
C PRO A 9 -2.18 1.34 -8.16
N LEU A 10 -2.80 1.41 -9.34
CA LEU A 10 -2.16 1.92 -10.56
C LEU A 10 -2.95 3.04 -11.21
N TRP A 11 -2.26 4.00 -11.84
CA TRP A 11 -2.89 4.97 -12.75
C TRP A 11 -3.27 4.35 -14.10
N GLY A 12 -2.69 3.19 -14.43
CA GLY A 12 -2.84 2.46 -15.69
C GLY A 12 -1.77 2.83 -16.73
N ALA A 13 -1.34 1.82 -17.50
CA ALA A 13 -0.40 1.99 -18.61
C ALA A 13 -0.97 2.92 -19.70
N GLY A 14 -0.14 3.84 -20.19
CA GLY A 14 -0.48 4.87 -21.16
C GLY A 14 -1.28 6.04 -20.59
N ALA A 15 -1.49 6.10 -19.27
CA ALA A 15 -2.22 7.19 -18.65
C ALA A 15 -1.42 8.50 -18.67
N THR A 16 -2.15 9.61 -18.77
CA THR A 16 -1.63 10.95 -18.48
C THR A 16 -2.08 11.34 -17.08
N VAL A 17 -1.13 11.49 -16.16
CA VAL A 17 -1.38 11.78 -14.73
C VAL A 17 -1.00 13.23 -14.45
N SER A 18 -1.91 13.98 -13.83
CA SER A 18 -1.65 15.36 -13.44
C SER A 18 -0.93 15.43 -12.10
N TRP A 19 0.05 16.32 -11.99
CA TRP A 19 0.70 16.61 -10.71
C TRP A 19 0.77 18.11 -10.45
N ALA A 20 0.78 18.50 -9.19
CA ALA A 20 0.98 19.90 -8.82
C ALA A 20 1.58 20.04 -7.43
N VAL A 21 2.16 21.19 -7.18
CA VAL A 21 2.70 21.60 -5.88
C VAL A 21 1.70 22.53 -5.21
N ASP A 22 1.58 22.45 -3.89
CA ASP A 22 0.87 23.46 -3.11
C ASP A 22 1.77 24.68 -2.79
N ALA A 23 1.24 25.64 -2.04
CA ALA A 23 1.95 26.88 -1.71
C ALA A 23 3.11 26.71 -0.72
N SER A 24 3.25 25.55 -0.08
CA SER A 24 4.32 25.26 0.88
C SER A 24 5.63 24.84 0.20
N ILE A 25 5.55 24.34 -1.04
CA ILE A 25 6.72 23.91 -1.82
C ILE A 25 7.51 25.15 -2.30
N PRO A 26 8.81 25.27 -1.94
CA PRO A 26 9.64 26.33 -2.48
C PRO A 26 9.80 26.24 -3.99
N ALA A 27 9.80 27.37 -4.69
CA ALA A 27 9.97 27.43 -6.14
C ALA A 27 11.26 26.73 -6.65
N ALA A 28 12.30 26.65 -5.81
CA ALA A 28 13.54 25.95 -6.11
C ALA A 28 13.39 24.41 -6.21
N PHE A 29 12.32 23.83 -5.67
CA PHE A 29 12.07 22.39 -5.75
C PHE A 29 11.44 22.02 -7.09
N GLN A 30 10.76 22.97 -7.74
CA GLN A 30 10.07 22.78 -9.01
C GLN A 30 10.90 22.07 -10.10
N PRO A 31 12.14 22.49 -10.42
CA PRO A 31 12.96 21.78 -11.41
C PRO A 31 13.34 20.35 -10.98
N ILE A 32 13.47 20.08 -9.68
CA ILE A 32 13.80 18.76 -9.15
C ILE A 32 12.62 17.80 -9.32
N LEU A 33 11.40 18.26 -9.00
CA LEU A 33 10.19 17.46 -9.17
C LEU A 33 9.90 17.19 -10.66
N THR A 34 10.09 18.20 -11.51
CA THR A 34 9.96 18.01 -12.96
C THR A 34 10.95 16.98 -13.50
N ALA A 35 12.20 16.98 -13.02
CA ALA A 35 13.20 15.98 -13.40
C ALA A 35 12.81 14.57 -12.93
N ALA A 36 12.41 14.42 -11.66
CA ALA A 36 12.01 13.12 -11.12
C ALA A 36 10.82 12.48 -11.87
N PHE A 37 9.81 13.27 -12.25
CA PHE A 37 8.73 12.79 -13.12
C PHE A 37 9.21 12.44 -14.53
N ALA A 38 10.17 13.19 -15.07
CA ALA A 38 10.73 12.89 -16.39
C ALA A 38 11.47 11.55 -16.39
N ASP A 39 12.21 11.21 -15.33
CA ASP A 39 12.93 9.93 -15.24
C ASP A 39 11.97 8.75 -15.16
N TRP A 40 10.93 8.83 -14.33
CA TRP A 40 9.90 7.79 -14.31
C TRP A 40 9.20 7.64 -15.67
N SER A 41 8.84 8.74 -16.34
CA SER A 41 8.21 8.71 -17.68
C SER A 41 9.15 8.19 -18.78
N ALA A 42 10.47 8.36 -18.62
CA ALA A 42 11.46 7.83 -19.55
C ALA A 42 11.58 6.30 -19.49
N HIS A 43 11.13 5.67 -18.39
CA HIS A 43 11.26 4.23 -18.16
C HIS A 43 9.94 3.46 -18.09
N ALA A 44 8.81 4.16 -18.07
CA ALA A 44 7.48 3.57 -17.97
C ALA A 44 6.51 4.13 -19.02
N ASN A 45 5.54 3.33 -19.46
CA ASN A 45 4.45 3.80 -20.31
C ASN A 45 3.44 4.63 -19.48
N ILE A 46 3.83 5.84 -19.10
CA ILE A 46 3.02 6.80 -18.36
C ILE A 46 3.52 8.21 -18.68
N THR A 47 2.64 9.19 -18.70
CA THR A 47 2.99 10.59 -18.96
C THR A 47 2.53 11.46 -17.81
N PHE A 48 3.35 12.44 -17.43
CA PHE A 48 3.03 13.39 -16.37
C PHE A 48 2.82 14.79 -16.94
N VAL A 49 1.79 15.47 -16.46
CA VAL A 49 1.50 16.87 -16.82
C VAL A 49 1.35 17.70 -15.57
N GLN A 50 2.13 18.78 -15.49
CA GLN A 50 2.01 19.68 -14.36
C GLN A 50 0.72 20.52 -14.49
N ALA A 51 -0.13 20.47 -13.47
CA ALA A 51 -1.31 21.30 -13.35
C ALA A 51 -0.96 22.63 -12.64
N ALA A 52 -1.76 23.67 -12.91
CA ALA A 52 -1.58 24.99 -12.32
C ALA A 52 -1.93 25.07 -10.82
N SER A 53 -2.63 24.07 -10.29
CA SER A 53 -3.10 24.02 -8.90
C SER A 53 -3.10 22.58 -8.40
N ALA A 54 -2.77 22.41 -7.11
CA ALA A 54 -2.92 21.15 -6.39
C ALA A 54 -4.38 20.70 -6.29
N SER A 55 -5.35 21.63 -6.33
CA SER A 55 -6.77 21.28 -6.30
C SER A 55 -7.16 20.52 -7.57
N GLY A 56 -7.51 19.24 -7.42
CA GLY A 56 -7.88 18.36 -8.52
C GLY A 56 -6.70 17.73 -9.28
N ALA A 57 -5.45 17.97 -8.85
CA ALA A 57 -4.31 17.21 -9.36
C ALA A 57 -4.32 15.78 -8.79
N ALA A 58 -3.91 14.81 -9.60
CA ALA A 58 -3.88 13.40 -9.23
C ALA A 58 -2.77 13.11 -8.21
N ILE A 59 -1.59 13.70 -8.41
CA ILE A 59 -0.48 13.68 -7.45
C ILE A 59 -0.22 15.11 -6.92
N ARG A 60 -0.18 15.28 -5.60
CA ARG A 60 -0.03 16.59 -4.95
C ARG A 60 1.19 16.61 -4.07
N PHE A 61 2.00 17.65 -4.18
CA PHE A 61 3.19 17.84 -3.33
C PHE A 61 2.95 18.93 -2.30
N SER A 62 3.40 18.66 -1.08
CA SER A 62 3.51 19.63 0.00
C SER A 62 4.85 19.50 0.73
N ASN A 63 5.20 20.52 1.49
CA ASN A 63 6.34 20.56 2.39
C ASN A 63 5.82 20.93 3.77
N GLY A 64 5.73 19.95 4.66
CA GLY A 64 5.05 20.06 5.94
C GLY A 64 5.79 19.31 7.05
N ALA A 65 5.40 19.52 8.31
CA ALA A 65 6.03 18.82 9.42
C ALA A 65 5.58 17.35 9.46
N ILE A 66 6.53 16.42 9.49
CA ILE A 66 6.25 14.98 9.67
C ILE A 66 6.71 14.53 11.05
N ASP A 67 8.01 14.48 11.30
CA ASP A 67 8.58 14.09 12.60
C ASP A 67 9.78 14.95 13.04
N GLY A 68 10.28 15.84 12.19
CA GLY A 68 11.27 16.84 12.54
C GLY A 68 12.57 16.65 11.78
N LEU A 69 13.68 16.57 12.50
CA LEU A 69 14.98 16.31 11.88
C LEU A 69 15.28 14.82 12.02
N ASP A 70 15.75 14.21 10.93
CA ASP A 70 16.04 12.78 10.80
C ASP A 70 14.80 11.89 10.80
N ASN A 71 15.03 10.60 10.58
CA ASN A 71 14.01 9.58 10.47
C ASN A 71 13.19 9.83 9.19
N VAL A 72 12.06 10.53 9.18
CA VAL A 72 11.23 10.60 7.97
C VAL A 72 11.60 11.76 7.03
N LEU A 73 12.20 11.45 5.88
CA LEU A 73 12.55 12.45 4.86
C LEU A 73 11.34 12.91 4.02
N GLY A 74 10.41 11.99 3.81
CA GLY A 74 9.25 12.16 2.95
C GLY A 74 8.20 11.09 3.23
N GLN A 75 6.97 11.38 2.84
CA GLN A 75 5.87 10.44 2.94
C GLN A 75 4.93 10.57 1.76
N THR A 76 4.51 9.43 1.22
CA THR A 76 3.42 9.32 0.27
C THR A 76 2.19 8.74 0.94
N ARG A 77 1.05 9.42 0.80
CA ARG A 77 -0.28 8.91 1.16
C ARG A 77 -1.12 8.83 -0.08
N TYR A 78 -1.96 7.82 -0.23
CA TYR A 78 -2.77 7.67 -1.43
C TYR A 78 -4.15 7.10 -1.15
N THR A 79 -5.05 7.33 -2.10
CA THR A 79 -6.40 6.78 -2.14
C THR A 79 -6.61 6.05 -3.45
N TYR A 80 -7.44 5.01 -3.44
CA TYR A 80 -7.72 4.20 -4.63
C TYR A 80 -9.13 3.61 -4.58
N PHE A 81 -9.59 3.07 -5.71
CA PHE A 81 -10.79 2.25 -5.83
C PHE A 81 -10.46 1.00 -6.64
N GLY A 82 -10.72 -0.19 -6.09
CA GLY A 82 -10.18 -1.43 -6.63
C GLY A 82 -8.65 -1.36 -6.73
N ASN A 83 -8.10 -1.65 -7.91
CA ASN A 83 -6.65 -1.54 -8.18
C ASN A 83 -6.26 -0.21 -8.87
N ARG A 84 -7.06 0.86 -8.74
CA ARG A 84 -6.82 2.12 -9.47
C ARG A 84 -6.69 3.31 -8.53
N PHE A 85 -5.58 4.03 -8.63
CA PHE A 85 -5.38 5.28 -7.88
C PHE A 85 -6.50 6.28 -8.18
N THR A 86 -6.93 6.97 -7.14
CA THR A 86 -7.82 8.14 -7.23
C THR A 86 -7.09 9.41 -6.85
N SER A 87 -6.14 9.36 -5.90
CA SER A 87 -5.22 10.44 -5.60
C SER A 87 -3.98 9.98 -4.83
N ALA A 88 -2.90 10.76 -4.91
CA ALA A 88 -1.72 10.61 -4.06
C ALA A 88 -1.24 11.99 -3.57
N ASP A 89 -0.81 12.05 -2.32
CA ASP A 89 -0.26 13.20 -1.62
C ASP A 89 1.15 12.86 -1.15
N ILE A 90 2.14 13.58 -1.67
CA ILE A 90 3.55 13.47 -1.30
C ILE A 90 3.89 14.67 -0.41
N THR A 91 4.44 14.41 0.76
CA THR A 91 4.88 15.43 1.72
C THR A 91 6.36 15.27 1.97
N PHE A 92 7.17 16.29 1.70
CA PHE A 92 8.56 16.36 2.18
C PHE A 92 8.56 16.89 3.62
N ASP A 93 9.37 16.32 4.51
CA ASP A 93 9.44 16.85 5.87
C ASP A 93 10.17 18.20 5.87
N SER A 94 9.45 19.24 6.23
CA SER A 94 9.99 20.59 6.40
C SER A 94 11.06 20.69 7.51
N GLY A 95 11.08 19.76 8.47
CA GLY A 95 12.05 19.69 9.57
C GLY A 95 13.47 19.31 9.14
N GLU A 96 13.62 18.72 7.95
CA GLU A 96 14.91 18.33 7.37
C GLU A 96 15.83 19.52 7.01
N GLY A 97 15.29 20.73 6.98
CA GLY A 97 16.07 21.94 6.69
C GLY A 97 16.59 21.95 5.26
N TRP A 98 15.74 21.60 4.29
CA TRP A 98 16.05 21.61 2.86
C TRP A 98 16.67 22.95 2.41
N HIS A 99 17.87 22.89 1.84
CA HIS A 99 18.62 24.05 1.39
C HIS A 99 19.41 23.75 0.10
N ALA A 100 19.75 24.82 -0.62
CA ALA A 100 20.58 24.69 -1.82
C ALA A 100 22.00 24.25 -1.47
N ALA A 101 22.51 23.26 -2.19
CA ALA A 101 23.89 22.82 -2.17
C ALA A 101 24.39 22.60 -3.61
N ALA A 102 25.70 22.43 -3.80
CA ALA A 102 26.29 22.25 -5.13
C ALA A 102 25.65 21.04 -5.83
N GLY A 103 24.84 21.30 -6.86
CA GLY A 103 24.18 20.28 -7.68
C GLY A 103 22.72 19.97 -7.34
N GLY A 104 22.08 20.63 -6.35
CA GLY A 104 20.66 20.39 -6.06
C GLY A 104 20.17 20.99 -4.74
N ILE A 105 19.07 20.45 -4.23
CA ILE A 105 18.55 20.73 -2.88
C ILE A 105 18.84 19.52 -1.99
N VAL A 106 19.36 19.77 -0.79
CA VAL A 106 19.68 18.73 0.19
C VAL A 106 19.14 19.06 1.56
N SER A 107 18.92 18.05 2.40
CA SER A 107 18.64 18.24 3.83
C SER A 107 19.90 18.66 4.59
N ASN A 108 19.73 19.06 5.86
CA ASN A 108 20.84 19.32 6.79
C ASN A 108 21.82 18.14 6.86
N HIS A 109 21.33 16.91 6.75
CA HIS A 109 22.12 15.68 6.79
C HIS A 109 22.45 15.12 5.39
N LYS A 110 22.37 15.99 4.37
CA LYS A 110 22.85 15.73 3.00
C LYS A 110 22.05 14.69 2.23
N ALA A 111 20.82 14.38 2.66
CA ALA A 111 19.88 13.65 1.83
C ALA A 111 19.53 14.48 0.59
N SER A 112 19.51 13.86 -0.59
CA SER A 112 19.17 14.54 -1.84
C SER A 112 17.66 14.62 -2.01
N LEU A 113 17.12 15.84 -2.15
CA LEU A 113 15.68 16.02 -2.40
C LEU A 113 15.25 15.31 -3.69
N PHE A 114 16.14 15.23 -4.69
CA PHE A 114 15.86 14.53 -5.94
C PHE A 114 15.65 13.03 -5.74
N LEU A 115 16.48 12.38 -4.91
CA LEU A 115 16.33 10.95 -4.62
C LEU A 115 15.09 10.68 -3.77
N VAL A 116 14.79 11.55 -2.80
CA VAL A 116 13.54 11.48 -2.02
C VAL A 116 12.34 11.65 -2.95
N ALA A 117 12.37 12.61 -3.88
CA ALA A 117 11.30 12.80 -4.85
C ALA A 117 11.13 11.58 -5.77
N LEU A 118 12.22 10.98 -6.28
CA LEU A 118 12.12 9.75 -7.07
C LEU A 118 11.47 8.62 -6.27
N HIS A 119 11.87 8.45 -5.00
CA HIS A 119 11.33 7.44 -4.10
C HIS A 119 9.83 7.62 -3.85
N GLU A 120 9.42 8.81 -3.39
CA GLU A 120 8.01 9.10 -3.09
C GLU A 120 7.13 9.04 -4.35
N ILE A 121 7.66 9.50 -5.50
CA ILE A 121 6.94 9.32 -6.77
C ILE A 121 6.79 7.83 -7.09
N GLY A 122 7.79 6.99 -6.83
CA GLY A 122 7.67 5.54 -7.00
C GLY A 122 6.48 4.96 -6.23
N HIS A 123 6.28 5.37 -4.96
CA HIS A 123 5.09 5.02 -4.19
C HIS A 123 3.80 5.55 -4.81
N ALA A 124 3.79 6.81 -5.28
CA ALA A 124 2.66 7.38 -6.00
C ALA A 124 2.40 6.74 -7.38
N LEU A 125 3.27 5.83 -7.82
CA LEU A 125 3.13 4.98 -9.01
C LEU A 125 2.88 3.51 -8.66
N GLY A 126 2.72 3.16 -7.39
CA GLY A 126 2.36 1.81 -6.94
C GLY A 126 3.55 0.87 -6.73
N LEU A 127 4.78 1.40 -6.70
CA LEU A 127 5.94 0.66 -6.22
C LEU A 127 5.96 0.67 -4.70
N ASP A 128 6.17 -0.49 -4.10
CA ASP A 128 6.49 -0.64 -2.68
C ASP A 128 8.02 -0.60 -2.47
N HIS A 129 8.44 -0.57 -1.21
CA HIS A 129 9.83 -0.67 -0.83
C HIS A 129 10.51 -1.91 -1.42
N TYR A 130 11.70 -1.69 -1.94
CA TYR A 130 12.59 -2.74 -2.41
C TYR A 130 13.54 -3.15 -1.27
N SER A 131 13.53 -4.43 -0.90
CA SER A 131 14.42 -4.98 0.15
C SER A 131 15.67 -5.68 -0.41
N GLY A 132 15.90 -5.58 -1.72
CA GLY A 132 17.03 -6.21 -2.40
C GLY A 132 18.32 -5.39 -2.37
N ALA A 133 18.99 -5.30 -3.52
CA ALA A 133 20.18 -4.47 -3.67
C ALA A 133 19.87 -2.98 -3.49
N THR A 134 20.93 -2.17 -3.34
CA THR A 134 20.82 -0.72 -3.19
C THR A 134 20.10 -0.11 -4.40
N ALA A 135 18.97 0.56 -4.17
CA ALA A 135 18.04 1.08 -5.16
C ALA A 135 17.34 2.34 -4.64
N VAL A 136 16.68 3.09 -5.53
CA VAL A 136 15.90 4.27 -5.14
C VAL A 136 14.77 3.89 -4.20
N MET A 137 14.06 2.80 -4.48
CA MET A 137 12.92 2.36 -3.66
C MET A 137 13.30 1.63 -2.37
N ASN A 138 14.56 1.65 -1.91
CA ASN A 138 14.86 1.12 -0.57
C ASN A 138 14.26 2.02 0.52
N PRO A 139 13.83 1.47 1.68
CA PRO A 139 13.29 2.26 2.78
C PRO A 139 14.31 3.20 3.44
N TYR A 140 15.60 3.01 3.14
CA TYR A 140 16.70 3.85 3.62
C TYR A 140 17.45 4.45 2.43
N LEU A 141 17.58 5.78 2.42
CA LEU A 141 18.27 6.49 1.35
C LEU A 141 19.77 6.15 1.35
N SER A 142 20.32 5.76 0.21
CA SER A 142 21.75 5.50 0.06
C SER A 142 22.45 6.55 -0.78
N SER A 143 23.55 7.11 -0.26
CA SER A 143 24.42 8.01 -1.02
C SER A 143 25.16 7.34 -2.18
N ALA A 144 25.10 6.01 -2.29
CA ALA A 144 25.63 5.26 -3.43
C ALA A 144 24.69 5.27 -4.65
N VAL A 145 23.44 5.72 -4.47
CA VAL A 145 22.43 5.84 -5.53
C VAL A 145 22.34 7.30 -5.92
N THR A 146 22.33 7.58 -7.23
CA THR A 146 22.19 8.95 -7.76
C THR A 146 21.01 9.10 -8.70
N ASP A 147 20.40 7.99 -9.14
CA ASP A 147 19.31 7.92 -10.12
C ASP A 147 18.62 6.54 -10.03
N LEU A 148 17.52 6.34 -10.78
CA LEU A 148 16.81 5.07 -10.91
C LEU A 148 17.76 3.93 -11.30
N THR A 149 17.72 2.85 -10.53
CA THR A 149 18.54 1.68 -10.77
C THR A 149 17.83 0.67 -11.68
N ALA A 150 18.55 -0.36 -12.13
CA ALA A 150 17.96 -1.43 -12.93
C ALA A 150 16.80 -2.14 -12.23
N SER A 151 16.81 -2.20 -10.90
CA SER A 151 15.72 -2.78 -10.13
C SER A 151 14.50 -1.85 -10.19
N ASP A 152 14.67 -0.54 -9.99
CA ASP A 152 13.57 0.44 -10.03
C ASP A 152 12.90 0.48 -11.41
N ILE A 153 13.72 0.44 -12.47
CA ILE A 153 13.27 0.36 -13.86
C ILE A 153 12.50 -0.94 -14.11
N SER A 154 13.02 -2.07 -13.64
CA SER A 154 12.32 -3.35 -13.78
C SER A 154 10.99 -3.35 -13.03
N GLY A 155 10.92 -2.70 -11.87
CA GLY A 155 9.70 -2.60 -11.09
C GLY A 155 8.65 -1.77 -11.81
N ILE A 156 8.98 -0.55 -12.23
CA ILE A 156 8.01 0.32 -12.89
C ILE A 156 7.54 -0.24 -14.24
N GLN A 157 8.44 -0.92 -14.97
CA GLN A 157 8.08 -1.57 -16.23
C GLN A 157 7.17 -2.79 -16.05
N ALA A 158 7.22 -3.46 -14.90
CA ALA A 158 6.27 -4.52 -14.61
C ALA A 158 4.85 -3.97 -14.35
N LEU A 159 4.74 -2.75 -13.81
CA LEU A 159 3.46 -2.09 -13.57
C LEU A 159 2.87 -1.41 -14.82
N TYR A 160 3.69 -0.70 -15.58
CA TYR A 160 3.24 0.15 -16.68
C TYR A 160 3.65 -0.37 -18.06
N GLY A 161 4.59 -1.30 -18.14
CA GLY A 161 5.28 -1.64 -19.37
C GLY A 161 6.37 -0.62 -19.73
N ALA A 162 7.23 -1.01 -20.68
CA ALA A 162 8.22 -0.10 -21.25
C ALA A 162 7.55 1.07 -21.99
N PRO A 163 8.20 2.24 -22.09
CA PRO A 163 7.68 3.38 -22.86
C PRO A 163 7.34 2.95 -24.29
N ALA A 164 6.30 3.55 -24.88
CA ALA A 164 5.80 3.14 -26.18
C ALA A 164 6.73 3.52 -27.36
N VAL A 165 7.89 2.86 -27.48
CA VAL A 165 8.57 2.50 -28.73
C VAL A 165 9.50 1.27 -28.52
N ALA A 166 9.30 0.26 -29.40
CA ALA A 166 10.05 -0.99 -29.63
C ALA A 166 9.87 -2.17 -28.63
N SER A 167 9.06 -3.14 -29.08
CA SER A 167 8.63 -4.39 -28.44
C SER A 167 9.63 -5.57 -28.52
N ALA A 168 9.57 -6.49 -27.55
CA ALA A 168 9.68 -7.95 -27.76
C ALA A 168 9.16 -8.76 -26.54
N SER A 169 8.59 -9.95 -26.79
CA SER A 169 7.67 -10.79 -25.97
C SER A 169 8.38 -11.92 -25.15
N PRO A 170 7.72 -12.63 -24.19
CA PRO A 170 8.37 -13.41 -23.10
C PRO A 170 8.36 -14.96 -23.25
N ALA A 171 9.12 -15.68 -22.40
CA ALA A 171 9.03 -17.15 -22.16
C ALA A 171 9.69 -17.56 -20.80
N PRO A 172 9.63 -18.83 -20.32
CA PRO A 172 8.59 -19.44 -19.48
C PRO A 172 9.09 -19.97 -18.09
N VAL A 173 8.13 -20.48 -17.28
CA VAL A 173 8.22 -20.96 -15.87
C VAL A 173 8.74 -22.41 -15.71
N PRO A 174 9.37 -22.77 -14.56
CA PRO A 174 9.35 -24.13 -13.99
C PRO A 174 8.78 -24.24 -12.54
N ALA A 175 8.43 -25.46 -12.13
CA ALA A 175 7.57 -25.84 -10.99
C ALA A 175 8.28 -26.39 -9.71
N ILE A 176 7.43 -26.65 -8.70
CA ILE A 176 7.49 -26.75 -7.21
C ILE A 176 8.27 -27.94 -6.56
N PRO A 177 8.56 -27.88 -5.23
CA PRO A 177 8.01 -28.87 -4.27
C PRO A 177 7.36 -28.30 -2.97
N THR A 178 6.62 -29.19 -2.29
CA THR A 178 5.48 -29.06 -1.36
C THR A 178 5.70 -28.46 0.05
N ALA A 179 4.60 -27.96 0.62
CA ALA A 179 4.42 -27.23 1.89
C ALA A 179 4.67 -28.00 3.21
N ALA A 180 5.06 -27.25 4.25
CA ALA A 180 4.95 -27.61 5.67
C ALA A 180 4.60 -26.38 6.52
N ALA A 181 3.87 -26.61 7.63
CA ALA A 181 3.18 -25.66 8.52
C ALA A 181 4.02 -24.49 9.06
N VAL A 182 3.39 -23.32 9.22
CA VAL A 182 3.99 -22.08 9.74
C VAL A 182 3.49 -21.79 11.17
N PRO A 183 4.36 -21.40 12.12
CA PRO A 183 3.99 -21.04 13.49
C PRO A 183 3.55 -19.57 13.62
N SER A 184 2.72 -19.29 14.63
CA SER A 184 2.30 -17.93 15.03
C SER A 184 3.48 -17.08 15.54
N PRO A 185 3.48 -15.74 15.33
CA PRO A 185 4.56 -14.87 15.78
C PRO A 185 4.49 -14.62 17.30
N THR A 186 5.67 -14.47 17.91
CA THR A 186 5.86 -14.10 19.33
C THR A 186 6.47 -12.69 19.43
N VAL A 187 5.88 -11.90 20.33
CA VAL A 187 6.08 -10.49 20.77
C VAL A 187 7.52 -9.89 20.71
N ALA A 188 7.64 -8.65 20.19
CA ALA A 188 8.17 -7.45 20.90
C ALA A 188 8.64 -6.30 19.97
N SER A 189 7.82 -5.26 19.78
CA SER A 189 8.16 -3.84 19.57
C SER A 189 6.86 -3.02 19.58
N ALA A 190 6.91 -1.69 19.50
CA ALA A 190 5.74 -0.84 19.26
C ALA A 190 5.71 -0.42 17.78
N GLY A 191 5.67 -1.40 16.88
CA GLY A 191 5.64 -1.19 15.43
C GLY A 191 4.24 -1.35 14.88
N LEU A 192 3.91 -0.52 13.89
CA LEU A 192 2.82 -0.83 12.96
C LEU A 192 3.34 -1.79 11.89
N HIS A 193 2.53 -2.77 11.51
CA HIS A 193 2.81 -3.76 10.47
C HIS A 193 1.81 -3.62 9.33
N ASP A 194 2.25 -3.78 8.10
CA ASP A 194 1.35 -3.76 6.95
C ASP A 194 0.44 -4.99 6.92
N SER A 195 -0.85 -4.76 6.67
CA SER A 195 -1.81 -5.79 6.32
C SER A 195 -1.99 -5.83 4.82
N PHE A 196 -1.43 -6.87 4.21
CA PHE A 196 -1.44 -7.17 2.80
C PHE A 196 -2.81 -7.66 2.35
N ARG A 197 -3.38 -7.09 1.28
CA ARG A 197 -4.67 -7.51 0.69
C ARG A 197 -4.44 -8.25 -0.61
N PHE A 198 -5.26 -9.28 -0.83
CA PHE A 198 -5.31 -10.04 -2.06
C PHE A 198 -6.74 -10.24 -2.50
N PHE A 199 -6.97 -10.35 -3.81
CA PHE A 199 -8.28 -10.62 -4.40
C PHE A 199 -8.26 -11.87 -5.28
N ASN A 200 -9.26 -12.74 -5.12
CA ASN A 200 -9.47 -13.89 -6.00
C ASN A 200 -10.74 -13.69 -6.83
N ALA A 201 -10.58 -13.43 -8.13
CA ALA A 201 -11.70 -13.16 -9.03
C ALA A 201 -12.64 -14.36 -9.25
N ALA A 202 -12.20 -15.60 -8.97
CA ALA A 202 -13.02 -16.79 -9.16
C ALA A 202 -14.01 -17.01 -8.02
N THR A 203 -13.58 -16.72 -6.78
CA THR A 203 -14.43 -16.82 -5.57
C THR A 203 -14.94 -15.46 -5.10
N ASN A 204 -14.46 -14.38 -5.71
CA ASN A 204 -14.66 -12.99 -5.30
C ASN A 204 -14.19 -12.71 -3.86
N ASP A 205 -13.17 -13.46 -3.42
CA ASP A 205 -12.65 -13.39 -2.05
C ASP A 205 -11.59 -12.31 -1.87
N HIS A 206 -11.60 -11.65 -0.71
CA HIS A 206 -10.48 -10.84 -0.25
C HIS A 206 -9.77 -11.52 0.91
N PHE A 207 -8.45 -11.65 0.78
CA PHE A 207 -7.59 -12.20 1.81
C PHE A 207 -6.69 -11.11 2.39
N TYR A 208 -6.62 -11.05 3.71
CA TYR A 208 -5.81 -10.13 4.49
C TYR A 208 -4.83 -10.87 5.40
N THR A 209 -3.59 -10.39 5.43
CA THR A 209 -2.54 -10.91 6.32
C THR A 209 -1.51 -9.85 6.70
N SER A 210 -1.06 -9.87 7.95
CA SER A 210 0.12 -9.10 8.39
C SER A 210 1.43 -9.87 8.22
N SER A 211 1.35 -11.15 7.84
CA SER A 211 2.51 -12.03 7.70
C SER A 211 3.16 -11.85 6.34
N VAL A 212 4.37 -11.29 6.34
CA VAL A 212 5.24 -11.19 5.15
C VAL A 212 5.45 -12.56 4.50
N ALA A 213 5.60 -13.62 5.29
CA ALA A 213 5.79 -14.97 4.78
C ALA A 213 4.53 -15.51 4.09
N GLU A 214 3.34 -15.21 4.63
CA GLU A 214 2.06 -15.63 4.03
C GLU A 214 1.77 -14.84 2.75
N ARG A 215 2.07 -13.54 2.75
CA ARG A 215 2.04 -12.69 1.55
C ARG A 215 2.92 -13.29 0.46
N ASP A 216 4.20 -13.54 0.75
CA ASP A 216 5.14 -14.08 -0.22
C ASP A 216 4.69 -15.45 -0.74
N TRP A 217 4.10 -16.29 0.12
CA TRP A 217 3.55 -17.57 -0.29
C TRP A 217 2.34 -17.42 -1.23
N LEU A 218 1.41 -16.51 -0.96
CA LEU A 218 0.24 -16.25 -1.82
C LEU A 218 0.66 -15.74 -3.20
N ILE A 219 1.61 -14.80 -3.25
CA ILE A 219 2.17 -14.27 -4.51
C ILE A 219 2.79 -15.40 -5.33
N ASN A 220 3.58 -16.26 -4.69
CA ASN A 220 4.36 -17.28 -5.40
C ASN A 220 3.56 -18.55 -5.75
N SER A 221 2.49 -18.85 -5.02
CA SER A 221 1.73 -20.11 -5.16
C SER A 221 0.77 -20.12 -6.34
N LYS A 222 0.43 -18.95 -6.93
CA LYS A 222 -0.47 -18.80 -8.10
C LYS A 222 -1.83 -19.48 -7.91
N ILE A 223 -2.34 -19.52 -6.69
CA ILE A 223 -3.61 -20.18 -6.34
C ILE A 223 -4.87 -19.34 -6.65
N GLY A 224 -4.76 -18.35 -7.54
CA GLY A 224 -5.86 -17.50 -7.98
C GLY A 224 -6.03 -16.18 -7.22
N TYR A 225 -5.24 -15.94 -6.16
CA TYR A 225 -5.14 -14.63 -5.53
C TYR A 225 -4.20 -13.71 -6.31
N VAL A 226 -4.66 -12.49 -6.53
CA VAL A 226 -3.90 -11.34 -7.05
C VAL A 226 -3.59 -10.43 -5.86
N TYR A 227 -2.34 -10.01 -5.70
CA TYR A 227 -1.98 -9.08 -4.63
C TYR A 227 -2.50 -7.68 -4.97
N GLU A 228 -3.07 -6.98 -4.00
CA GLU A 228 -3.66 -5.64 -4.21
C GLU A 228 -2.99 -4.57 -3.35
N GLY A 229 -1.82 -4.88 -2.79
CA GLY A 229 -1.04 -3.96 -1.97
C GLY A 229 -1.40 -4.00 -0.48
N VAL A 230 -0.93 -2.98 0.25
CA VAL A 230 -1.23 -2.79 1.67
C VAL A 230 -2.63 -2.17 1.80
N ALA A 231 -3.52 -2.84 2.53
CA ALA A 231 -4.86 -2.31 2.78
C ALA A 231 -4.91 -1.37 3.98
N TRP A 232 -4.09 -1.62 5.00
CA TRP A 232 -3.95 -0.81 6.21
C TRP A 232 -2.73 -1.27 7.03
N ALA A 233 -2.42 -0.54 8.11
CA ALA A 233 -1.41 -0.94 9.07
C ALA A 233 -2.02 -1.40 10.41
N THR A 234 -1.47 -2.44 11.01
CA THR A 234 -1.95 -3.13 12.21
C THR A 234 -0.92 -3.05 13.35
N PRO A 235 -1.33 -2.83 14.61
CA PRO A 235 -0.38 -2.77 15.73
C PRO A 235 0.23 -4.14 16.07
N ASP A 236 1.34 -4.12 16.82
CA ASP A 236 1.78 -5.27 17.63
C ASP A 236 0.76 -5.63 18.72
N ALA A 237 0.70 -6.91 19.10
CA ALA A 237 -0.14 -7.37 20.21
C ALA A 237 0.30 -6.70 21.52
N GLY A 238 -0.63 -6.03 22.21
CA GLY A 238 -0.30 -5.28 23.40
C GLY A 238 -1.48 -4.62 24.10
N PRO A 239 -1.21 -3.77 25.10
CA PRO A 239 -2.27 -3.03 25.79
C PRO A 239 -3.09 -2.17 24.82
N GLY A 240 -4.40 -2.39 24.79
CA GLY A 240 -5.30 -1.64 23.91
C GLY A 240 -5.43 -2.21 22.50
N THR A 241 -4.91 -3.41 22.23
CA THR A 241 -5.20 -4.17 21.00
C THR A 241 -6.18 -5.31 21.26
N ILE A 242 -6.75 -5.83 20.18
CA ILE A 242 -7.67 -6.96 20.13
C ILE A 242 -7.36 -7.83 18.89
N ASP A 243 -7.49 -9.14 19.06
CA ASP A 243 -7.32 -10.09 17.97
C ASP A 243 -8.35 -9.89 16.85
N VAL A 244 -7.90 -9.98 15.60
CA VAL A 244 -8.78 -10.23 14.44
C VAL A 244 -8.66 -11.71 14.07
N PHE A 245 -9.74 -12.45 14.28
CA PHE A 245 -9.88 -13.86 13.97
C PHE A 245 -10.18 -14.07 12.49
N ARG A 246 -9.52 -15.04 11.86
CA ARG A 246 -9.76 -15.43 10.46
C ARG A 246 -10.37 -16.83 10.35
N PHE A 247 -11.29 -16.97 9.43
CA PHE A 247 -11.94 -18.22 9.07
C PHE A 247 -11.91 -18.42 7.56
N PHE A 248 -11.72 -19.66 7.12
CA PHE A 248 -11.90 -20.06 5.73
C PHE A 248 -13.23 -20.80 5.56
N ASP A 249 -14.13 -20.26 4.74
CA ASP A 249 -15.39 -20.92 4.36
C ASP A 249 -15.17 -21.88 3.19
N THR A 250 -15.08 -23.16 3.51
CA THR A 250 -14.86 -24.24 2.54
C THR A 250 -16.01 -24.42 1.55
N ALA A 251 -17.20 -23.88 1.82
CA ALA A 251 -18.34 -23.99 0.91
C ALA A 251 -18.26 -23.01 -0.27
N HIS A 252 -17.73 -21.81 -0.03
CA HIS A 252 -17.68 -20.73 -1.03
C HIS A 252 -16.25 -20.36 -1.45
N GLY A 253 -15.23 -20.84 -0.73
CA GLY A 253 -13.83 -20.53 -0.99
C GLY A 253 -13.49 -19.09 -0.64
N THR A 254 -14.07 -18.57 0.44
CA THR A 254 -13.92 -17.18 0.89
C THR A 254 -13.44 -17.12 2.34
N HIS A 255 -12.94 -15.96 2.76
CA HIS A 255 -12.49 -15.71 4.12
C HIS A 255 -13.44 -14.78 4.87
N PHE A 256 -13.52 -15.01 6.18
CA PHE A 256 -14.28 -14.20 7.12
C PHE A 256 -13.38 -13.72 8.26
N TYR A 257 -13.56 -12.46 8.65
CA TYR A 257 -12.75 -11.81 9.68
C TYR A 257 -13.65 -11.17 10.75
N THR A 258 -13.29 -11.37 12.02
CA THR A 258 -14.01 -10.77 13.15
C THR A 258 -13.11 -10.50 14.35
N THR A 259 -13.37 -9.43 15.09
CA THR A 259 -12.82 -9.20 16.43
C THR A 259 -13.71 -9.75 17.55
N GLY A 260 -14.94 -10.14 17.22
CA GLY A 260 -15.93 -10.60 18.19
C GLY A 260 -15.62 -12.00 18.68
N VAL A 261 -15.10 -12.13 19.91
CA VAL A 261 -14.89 -13.43 20.56
C VAL A 261 -16.16 -14.28 20.57
N ALA A 262 -17.32 -13.68 20.84
CA ALA A 262 -18.60 -14.37 20.81
C ALA A 262 -19.03 -14.78 19.38
N GLU A 263 -18.74 -13.97 18.37
CA GLU A 263 -19.01 -14.28 16.96
C GLU A 263 -18.12 -15.44 16.51
N ARG A 264 -16.82 -15.40 16.83
CA ARG A 264 -15.86 -16.50 16.62
C ARG A 264 -16.37 -17.81 17.23
N ASP A 265 -16.71 -17.79 18.52
CA ASP A 265 -17.14 -19.00 19.24
C ASP A 265 -18.47 -19.55 18.67
N GLN A 266 -19.37 -18.68 18.24
CA GLN A 266 -20.62 -19.06 17.60
C GLN A 266 -20.40 -19.67 16.21
N ILE A 267 -19.51 -19.11 15.39
CA ILE A 267 -19.15 -19.65 14.07
C ILE A 267 -18.55 -21.05 14.23
N ILE A 268 -17.55 -21.21 15.10
CA ILE A 268 -16.92 -22.52 15.39
C ILE A 268 -17.98 -23.57 15.79
N LYS A 269 -18.98 -23.15 16.58
CA LYS A 269 -20.01 -24.05 17.10
C LYS A 269 -21.09 -24.40 16.07
N THR A 270 -21.45 -23.48 15.18
CA THR A 270 -22.69 -23.57 14.39
C THR A 270 -22.50 -23.66 12.88
N LEU A 271 -21.34 -23.26 12.35
CA LEU A 271 -21.09 -23.19 10.91
C LEU A 271 -19.97 -24.17 10.51
N PRO A 272 -20.30 -25.42 10.17
CA PRO A 272 -19.31 -26.47 9.93
C PRO A 272 -18.45 -26.26 8.66
N SER A 273 -18.86 -25.38 7.73
CA SER A 273 -18.02 -25.05 6.57
C SER A 273 -16.91 -24.04 6.89
N TYR A 274 -17.01 -23.32 8.02
CA TYR A 274 -16.07 -22.30 8.44
C TYR A 274 -14.96 -22.94 9.28
N VAL A 275 -13.78 -23.04 8.68
CA VAL A 275 -12.58 -23.54 9.35
C VAL A 275 -11.88 -22.38 10.04
N TYR A 276 -11.72 -22.46 11.37
CA TYR A 276 -11.00 -21.45 12.14
C TYR A 276 -9.49 -21.55 11.86
N GLU A 277 -8.89 -20.46 11.40
CA GLU A 277 -7.47 -20.39 11.04
C GLU A 277 -6.60 -19.70 12.11
N GLY A 278 -7.22 -19.10 13.13
CA GLY A 278 -6.54 -18.43 14.22
C GLY A 278 -6.67 -16.91 14.19
N VAL A 279 -5.70 -16.23 14.81
CA VAL A 279 -5.55 -14.76 14.78
C VAL A 279 -4.76 -14.41 13.52
N ALA A 280 -5.33 -13.57 12.65
CA ALA A 280 -4.65 -13.11 11.43
C ALA A 280 -3.77 -11.88 11.67
N PHE A 281 -4.23 -10.96 12.50
CA PHE A 281 -3.51 -9.76 12.91
C PHE A 281 -4.22 -9.11 14.11
N GLU A 282 -3.60 -8.08 14.68
CA GLU A 282 -4.17 -7.29 15.77
C GLU A 282 -4.86 -6.04 15.23
N ALA A 283 -5.88 -5.58 15.93
CA ALA A 283 -6.51 -4.29 15.71
C ALA A 283 -6.50 -3.49 17.02
N TYR A 284 -6.69 -2.18 16.95
CA TYR A 284 -6.90 -1.38 18.16
C TYR A 284 -8.29 -1.66 18.75
N ALA A 285 -8.36 -1.77 20.07
CA ALA A 285 -9.60 -1.97 20.81
C ALA A 285 -10.59 -0.81 20.66
N SER A 286 -10.10 0.37 20.28
CA SER A 286 -10.91 1.55 19.99
C SER A 286 -10.12 2.57 19.17
N PRO A 287 -10.79 3.53 18.50
CA PRO A 287 -10.14 4.68 17.87
C PRO A 287 -9.21 5.45 18.81
N ALA A 288 -9.58 5.58 20.09
CA ALA A 288 -8.78 6.27 21.09
C ALA A 288 -7.47 5.53 21.41
N ALA A 289 -7.48 4.19 21.35
CA ALA A 289 -6.27 3.38 21.53
C ALA A 289 -5.31 3.48 20.34
N GLY A 290 -5.84 3.70 19.13
CA GLY A 290 -5.03 3.87 17.93
C GLY A 290 -4.40 5.26 17.78
N GLY A 291 -4.96 6.30 18.41
CA GLY A 291 -4.42 7.66 18.31
C GLY A 291 -4.55 8.29 16.90
N PRO A 292 -3.80 9.36 16.60
CA PRO A 292 -3.83 10.00 15.29
C PRO A 292 -3.47 9.02 14.16
N GLY A 293 -4.24 9.05 13.05
CA GLY A 293 -4.06 8.11 11.94
C GLY A 293 -4.88 6.83 12.03
N ALA A 294 -5.52 6.57 13.17
CA ALA A 294 -6.43 5.45 13.32
C ALA A 294 -7.73 5.63 12.52
N VAL A 295 -8.10 4.59 11.78
CA VAL A 295 -9.35 4.46 11.02
C VAL A 295 -10.10 3.23 11.50
N THR A 296 -11.41 3.33 11.60
CA THR A 296 -12.26 2.17 11.89
C THR A 296 -12.86 1.69 10.60
N LEU A 297 -12.53 0.46 10.22
CA LEU A 297 -13.07 -0.15 9.02
C LEU A 297 -14.55 -0.45 9.22
N GLU A 298 -15.32 -0.36 8.15
CA GLU A 298 -16.71 -0.81 8.11
C GLU A 298 -16.81 -2.14 7.36
N ARG A 299 -17.56 -3.09 7.90
CA ARG A 299 -17.79 -4.42 7.33
C ARG A 299 -19.05 -4.38 6.48
N PHE A 300 -18.95 -4.85 5.24
CA PHE A 300 -20.08 -5.01 4.34
C PHE A 300 -20.21 -6.48 3.97
N PHE A 301 -21.43 -6.99 3.98
CA PHE A 301 -21.74 -8.35 3.54
C PHE A 301 -22.54 -8.32 2.24
N ASN A 302 -22.08 -9.05 1.22
CA ASN A 302 -22.86 -9.23 0.00
C ASN A 302 -23.77 -10.44 0.11
N THR A 303 -25.08 -10.22 0.22
CA THR A 303 -26.11 -11.25 0.35
C THR A 303 -26.27 -12.17 -0.86
N GLN A 304 -25.70 -11.80 -2.02
CA GLN A 304 -25.78 -12.58 -3.25
C GLN A 304 -24.56 -13.49 -3.43
N SER A 305 -23.36 -12.99 -3.15
CA SER A 305 -22.11 -13.75 -3.29
C SER A 305 -21.61 -14.38 -1.99
N GLY A 306 -22.13 -13.97 -0.84
CA GLY A 306 -21.70 -14.46 0.49
C GLY A 306 -20.36 -13.89 0.96
N VAL A 307 -19.80 -12.89 0.27
CA VAL A 307 -18.48 -12.32 0.59
C VAL A 307 -18.59 -11.15 1.56
N HIS A 308 -17.52 -10.90 2.31
CA HIS A 308 -17.38 -9.68 3.10
C HIS A 308 -16.36 -8.72 2.47
N HIS A 309 -16.56 -7.43 2.66
CA HIS A 309 -15.63 -6.36 2.28
C HIS A 309 -15.39 -5.44 3.48
N PHE A 310 -14.18 -4.94 3.63
CA PHE A 310 -13.82 -3.98 4.67
C PHE A 310 -13.43 -2.64 4.05
N ALA A 311 -14.26 -1.62 4.27
CA ALA A 311 -14.01 -0.29 3.76
C ALA A 311 -13.17 0.52 4.75
N GLY A 312 -12.04 1.06 4.28
CA GLY A 312 -11.09 1.82 5.10
C GLY A 312 -11.31 3.33 5.11
N SER A 313 -12.23 3.83 4.29
CA SER A 313 -12.58 5.24 4.24
C SER A 313 -14.09 5.46 4.17
N ALA A 314 -14.54 6.62 4.67
CA ALA A 314 -15.93 7.03 4.54
C ALA A 314 -16.38 7.11 3.07
N GLY A 315 -15.49 7.53 2.15
CA GLY A 315 -15.80 7.60 0.72
C GLY A 315 -16.02 6.22 0.10
N GLU A 316 -15.24 5.22 0.49
CA GLU A 316 -15.41 3.84 0.04
C GLU A 316 -16.71 3.22 0.60
N ALA A 317 -16.96 3.40 1.89
CA ALA A 317 -18.20 2.95 2.53
C ALA A 317 -19.44 3.58 1.88
N ASP A 318 -19.43 4.89 1.64
CA ASP A 318 -20.51 5.60 0.98
C ASP A 318 -20.71 5.12 -0.45
N ALA A 319 -19.62 4.87 -1.20
CA ALA A 319 -19.69 4.31 -2.54
C ALA A 319 -20.39 2.94 -2.57
N ILE A 320 -20.12 2.07 -1.59
CA ILE A 320 -20.79 0.77 -1.46
C ILE A 320 -22.27 0.97 -1.13
N ARG A 321 -22.61 1.85 -0.17
CA ARG A 321 -24.00 2.13 0.23
C ARG A 321 -24.85 2.68 -0.92
N VAL A 322 -24.27 3.48 -1.80
CA VAL A 322 -24.99 4.04 -2.97
C VAL A 322 -24.95 3.12 -4.20
N GLY A 323 -24.38 1.92 -4.08
CA GLY A 323 -24.45 0.86 -5.09
C GLY A 323 -23.34 0.90 -6.15
N ALA A 324 -22.25 1.66 -5.94
CA ALA A 324 -21.13 1.72 -6.88
C ALA A 324 -20.39 0.36 -6.98
N ALA A 325 -20.46 -0.47 -5.94
CA ALA A 325 -19.91 -1.83 -5.91
C ALA A 325 -20.90 -2.91 -6.41
N GLY A 326 -22.01 -2.51 -7.04
CA GLY A 326 -23.07 -3.42 -7.47
C GLY A 326 -24.14 -3.67 -6.40
N ALA A 327 -25.06 -4.59 -6.69
CA ALA A 327 -26.19 -4.91 -5.81
C ALA A 327 -25.81 -5.95 -4.73
N GLY A 328 -26.64 -6.03 -3.69
CA GLY A 328 -26.57 -7.10 -2.68
C GLY A 328 -25.74 -6.79 -1.44
N TRP A 329 -25.04 -5.65 -1.40
CA TRP A 329 -24.26 -5.22 -0.24
C TRP A 329 -25.14 -4.70 0.90
N VAL A 330 -24.85 -5.18 2.11
CA VAL A 330 -25.46 -4.77 3.38
C VAL A 330 -24.34 -4.28 4.28
N ASP A 331 -24.50 -3.06 4.82
CA ASP A 331 -23.61 -2.50 5.83
C ASP A 331 -23.87 -3.18 7.18
N GLU A 332 -22.88 -3.89 7.69
CA GLU A 332 -22.92 -4.56 9.00
C GLU A 332 -22.33 -3.69 10.11
N GLY A 333 -21.86 -2.49 9.78
CA GLY A 333 -21.32 -1.49 10.69
C GLY A 333 -19.82 -1.64 10.92
N LYS A 334 -19.38 -1.14 12.07
CA LYS A 334 -17.95 -1.05 12.42
C LYS A 334 -17.35 -2.43 12.66
N ALA A 335 -16.24 -2.71 12.01
CA ALA A 335 -15.51 -3.96 12.12
C ALA A 335 -14.41 -3.88 13.18
N PHE A 336 -13.32 -3.18 12.85
CA PHE A 336 -12.14 -3.07 13.70
C PHE A 336 -11.31 -1.84 13.34
N THR A 337 -10.50 -1.37 14.29
CA THR A 337 -9.71 -0.14 14.14
C THR A 337 -8.26 -0.47 13.79
N VAL A 338 -7.75 0.16 12.74
CA VAL A 338 -6.39 0.01 12.19
C VAL A 338 -5.81 1.39 11.90
N HIS A 339 -4.61 1.50 11.33
CA HIS A 339 -4.08 2.75 10.78
C HIS A 339 -4.22 2.77 9.26
N VAL A 340 -4.36 3.97 8.68
CA VAL A 340 -4.24 4.14 7.22
C VAL A 340 -2.90 3.56 6.73
N PRO A 341 -2.84 2.98 5.51
CA PRO A 341 -1.56 2.63 4.91
C PRO A 341 -0.63 3.85 4.92
N SER A 342 0.59 3.66 5.41
CA SER A 342 1.61 4.70 5.43
C SER A 342 2.94 4.05 5.14
N ASP A 343 3.49 4.32 3.96
CA ASP A 343 4.83 3.92 3.59
C ASP A 343 5.76 5.04 4.08
N TRP A 344 6.64 4.72 5.04
CA TRP A 344 7.57 5.67 5.64
C TRP A 344 8.97 5.48 5.03
N LEU A 345 9.52 6.52 4.40
CA LEU A 345 10.94 6.54 4.04
C LEU A 345 11.74 7.05 5.25
N VAL A 346 12.71 6.24 5.71
CA VAL A 346 13.53 6.56 6.89
C VAL A 346 15.02 6.81 6.54
N THR A 347 15.74 7.62 7.32
CA THR A 347 17.19 7.89 7.17
C THR A 347 18.07 6.72 7.58
#